data_AF-A0A0D7CGJ7-F1
#
_entry.id   AF-A0A0D7CGJ7-F1
#
_cell.length_a   1.000
_cell.length_b   1.000
_cell.length_c   1.000
_cell.angle_alpha   90.00
_cell.angle_beta   90.00
_cell.angle_gamma   90.00
#
_symmetry.space_group_name_H-M   'P 1'
#
loop_
_entity.id
_entity.type
_entity.pdbx_description
1 polymer ?
#
loop_
_entity_poly.entity_id
_entity_poly.type
_entity_poly.pdbx_seq_one_letter_code
_entity_poly.pdbx_strand_id
1 'polypeptide(L)'
;MISTAEHVPLARRETAKVLADWGLSEQLMDTACLIVSELVTNVVRHAALLSPTASVTLAVEEQGTLVLAVADAHPLKPRPLPAAHALGGRGLFLVDALVGEVGGRVEVVRDAVTGGKRIVISLPSALVPA
;
A
#
# COMPACT_ATOMS: atom_id res chain seq x y z
N MET A 1 6.24 -0.02 14.60
CA MET A 1 7.27 -0.94 14.10
C MET A 1 6.55 -2.06 13.37
N ILE A 2 6.24 -1.95 12.07
CA ILE A 2 5.25 -2.81 11.37
C ILE A 2 5.93 -4.00 10.64
N SER A 3 6.97 -4.59 11.21
CA SER A 3 7.80 -5.62 10.52
C SER A 3 7.44 -7.07 10.86
N THR A 4 6.50 -7.32 11.77
CA THR A 4 6.04 -8.67 12.14
C THR A 4 4.60 -8.92 11.68
N ALA A 5 4.24 -10.20 11.49
CA ALA A 5 2.93 -10.60 10.96
C ALA A 5 1.73 -10.11 11.79
N GLU A 6 1.92 -9.90 13.10
CA GLU A 6 0.91 -9.34 14.00
C GLU A 6 0.53 -7.88 13.66
N HIS A 7 1.37 -7.18 12.90
CA HIS A 7 1.11 -5.81 12.48
C HIS A 7 0.25 -5.72 11.21
N VAL A 8 0.00 -6.83 10.49
CA VAL A 8 -0.90 -6.83 9.33
C VAL A 8 -2.35 -6.53 9.75
N PRO A 9 -2.95 -7.24 10.73
CA PRO A 9 -4.29 -6.90 11.24
C PRO A 9 -4.36 -5.50 11.84
N LEU A 10 -3.29 -5.05 12.51
CA LEU A 10 -3.21 -3.70 13.07
C LEU A 10 -3.26 -2.64 11.96
N ALA A 11 -2.42 -2.77 10.93
CA ALA A 11 -2.37 -1.83 9.81
C ALA A 11 -3.72 -1.74 9.09
N ARG A 12 -4.39 -2.88 8.88
CA ARG A 12 -5.74 -2.92 8.32
C ARG A 12 -6.75 -2.17 9.19
N ARG A 13 -6.76 -2.43 10.51
CA ARG A 13 -7.70 -1.79 11.43
C ARG A 13 -7.50 -0.28 11.54
N GLU A 14 -6.25 0.17 11.67
CA GLU A 14 -5.97 1.61 11.73
C GLU A 14 -6.30 2.31 10.41
N THR A 15 -6.06 1.65 9.27
CA THR A 15 -6.50 2.15 7.96
C THR A 15 -8.02 2.28 7.91
N ALA A 16 -8.76 1.23 8.24
CA ALA A 16 -10.23 1.26 8.23
C ALA A 16 -10.78 2.39 9.11
N LYS A 17 -10.20 2.57 10.30
CA LYS A 17 -10.58 3.66 11.21
C LYS A 17 -10.36 5.04 10.59
N VAL A 18 -9.18 5.31 10.05
CA VAL A 18 -8.86 6.61 9.42
C VAL A 18 -9.79 6.90 8.24
N LEU A 19 -10.04 5.91 7.38
CA LEU A 19 -10.91 6.10 6.21
C LEU A 19 -12.39 6.28 6.59
N ALA A 20 -12.84 5.62 7.67
CA ALA A 20 -14.17 5.83 8.24
C ALA A 20 -14.31 7.26 8.82
N ASP A 21 -13.28 7.73 9.55
CA ASP A 21 -13.24 9.08 10.10
C ASP A 21 -13.26 10.16 8.98
N TRP A 22 -12.76 9.83 7.79
CA TRP A 22 -12.83 10.67 6.59
C TRP A 22 -14.13 10.54 5.79
N GLY A 23 -15.06 9.67 6.21
CA GLY A 23 -16.35 9.49 5.56
C GLY A 23 -16.28 8.90 4.15
N LEU A 24 -15.25 8.10 3.85
CA LEU A 24 -15.14 7.43 2.55
C LEU A 24 -16.18 6.31 2.42
N SER A 25 -16.51 5.95 1.18
CA SER A 25 -17.46 4.85 0.91
C SER A 25 -16.93 3.51 1.39
N GLU A 26 -17.83 2.62 1.82
CA GLU A 26 -17.49 1.27 2.29
C GLU A 26 -16.69 0.49 1.24
N GLN A 27 -17.08 0.58 -0.03
CA GLN A 27 -16.35 -0.06 -1.14
C GLN A 27 -14.91 0.45 -1.27
N LEU A 28 -14.68 1.75 -1.14
CA LEU A 28 -13.34 2.33 -1.22
C LEU A 28 -12.51 1.96 0.02
N MET A 29 -13.14 1.95 1.21
CA MET A 29 -12.51 1.51 2.45
C MET A 29 -12.05 0.07 2.36
N ASP A 30 -12.90 -0.85 1.88
CA ASP A 30 -12.57 -2.27 1.74
C ASP A 30 -11.43 -2.49 0.75
N THR A 31 -11.49 -1.81 -0.40
CA THR A 31 -10.44 -1.84 -1.43
C THR A 31 -9.10 -1.38 -0.85
N ALA A 32 -9.07 -0.21 -0.19
CA ALA A 32 -7.87 0.33 0.42
C ALA A 32 -7.32 -0.55 1.55
N CYS A 33 -8.19 -1.13 2.38
CA CYS A 33 -7.80 -2.05 3.45
C CYS A 33 -7.18 -3.34 2.91
N LEU A 34 -7.71 -3.88 1.82
CA LEU A 34 -7.16 -5.07 1.16
C LEU A 34 -5.78 -4.78 0.57
N ILE A 35 -5.64 -3.65 -0.13
CA ILE A 35 -4.37 -3.20 -0.68
C ILE A 35 -3.32 -3.01 0.42
N VAL A 36 -3.65 -2.32 1.51
CA VAL A 36 -2.72 -2.15 2.66
C VAL A 36 -2.33 -3.51 3.25
N SER A 37 -3.28 -4.44 3.38
CA SER A 37 -2.99 -5.78 3.92
C SER A 37 -2.01 -6.54 3.04
N GLU A 38 -2.17 -6.51 1.72
CA GLU A 38 -1.27 -7.16 0.77
C GLU A 38 0.12 -6.50 0.76
N LEU A 39 0.19 -5.17 0.76
CA LEU A 39 1.46 -4.44 0.77
C LEU A 39 2.23 -4.66 2.08
N VAL A 40 1.57 -4.59 3.24
CA VAL A 40 2.21 -4.87 4.54
C VAL A 40 2.59 -6.34 4.64
N THR A 41 1.78 -7.26 4.11
CA THR A 41 2.15 -8.70 4.04
C THR A 41 3.40 -8.90 3.20
N ASN A 42 3.53 -8.22 2.07
CA ASN A 42 4.73 -8.26 1.24
C ASN A 42 5.96 -7.74 2.01
N VAL A 43 5.81 -6.65 2.76
CA VAL A 43 6.90 -6.13 3.61
C VAL A 43 7.27 -7.14 4.68
N VAL A 44 6.31 -7.72 5.40
CA VAL A 44 6.56 -8.72 6.44
C VAL A 44 7.22 -9.98 5.86
N ARG A 45 6.76 -10.47 4.70
CA ARG A 45 7.27 -11.72 4.11
C ARG A 45 8.63 -11.57 3.43
N HIS A 46 8.88 -10.42 2.81
CA HIS A 46 10.03 -10.27 1.90
C HIS A 46 11.04 -9.24 2.38
N ALA A 47 10.65 -8.29 3.23
CA ALA A 47 11.51 -7.22 3.72
C ALA A 47 11.78 -7.28 5.23
N ALA A 48 11.01 -8.02 6.05
CA ALA A 48 11.14 -8.00 7.51
C ALA A 48 12.54 -8.37 8.05
N LEU A 49 13.26 -9.26 7.37
CA LEU A 49 14.63 -9.65 7.76
C LEU A 49 15.62 -8.49 7.64
N LEU A 50 15.30 -7.49 6.80
CA LEU A 50 16.20 -6.41 6.41
C LEU A 50 15.63 -5.02 6.78
N SER A 51 14.31 -4.90 6.94
CA SER A 51 13.58 -3.69 7.28
C SER A 51 12.88 -3.84 8.64
N PRO A 52 13.45 -3.29 9.73
CA PRO A 52 12.87 -3.40 11.06
C PRO A 52 11.57 -2.59 11.20
N THR A 53 11.29 -1.68 10.27
CA THR A 53 10.09 -0.85 10.27
C THR A 53 9.46 -0.75 8.87
N ALA A 54 8.15 -0.54 8.86
CA ALA A 54 7.38 -0.13 7.71
C ALA A 54 6.43 0.98 8.14
N SER A 55 6.05 1.85 7.22
CA SER A 55 5.05 2.89 7.43
C SER A 55 3.91 2.78 6.43
N VAL A 56 2.71 3.10 6.89
CA VAL A 56 1.52 3.31 6.06
C VAL A 56 1.20 4.80 6.13
N THR A 57 1.01 5.43 4.98
CA THR A 57 0.61 6.82 4.85
C THR A 57 -0.70 6.86 4.09
N LEU A 58 -1.65 7.66 4.57
CA LEU A 58 -2.94 7.90 3.94
C LEU A 58 -3.07 9.41 3.78
N ALA A 59 -3.62 9.85 2.66
CA ALA A 59 -3.96 11.25 2.39
C ALA A 59 -5.17 11.32 1.45
N VAL A 60 -5.93 12.40 1.54
CA VAL A 60 -6.96 12.74 0.56
C VAL A 60 -6.55 14.05 -0.11
N GLU A 61 -6.41 14.04 -1.43
CA GLU A 61 -6.11 15.24 -2.22
C GLU A 61 -7.39 16.07 -2.47
N GLU A 62 -7.22 17.36 -2.78
CA GLU A 62 -8.34 18.32 -2.96
C GLU A 62 -9.39 17.88 -3.97
N GLN A 63 -9.03 17.03 -4.94
CA GLN A 63 -9.92 16.52 -5.99
C GLN A 63 -10.66 15.23 -5.58
N GLY A 64 -10.63 14.82 -4.31
CA GLY A 64 -11.24 13.56 -3.88
C GLY A 64 -10.46 12.36 -4.41
N THR A 65 -9.14 12.37 -4.26
CA THR A 65 -8.32 11.19 -4.55
C THR A 65 -7.73 10.68 -3.25
N LEU A 66 -8.03 9.42 -2.91
CA LEU A 66 -7.38 8.74 -1.80
C LEU A 66 -6.01 8.29 -2.25
N VAL A 67 -4.97 8.83 -1.62
CA VAL A 67 -3.59 8.40 -1.79
C VAL A 67 -3.19 7.54 -0.59
N LEU A 68 -2.75 6.32 -0.86
CA LEU A 68 -2.22 5.41 0.14
C LEU A 68 -0.80 4.99 -0.25
N ALA A 69 0.10 4.96 0.72
CA ALA A 69 1.48 4.56 0.48
C ALA A 69 1.97 3.62 1.58
N VAL A 70 2.70 2.58 1.16
CA VAL A 70 3.43 1.70 2.07
C VAL A 70 4.91 1.82 1.75
N ALA A 71 5.72 2.14 2.76
CA ALA A 71 7.16 2.22 2.64
C ALA A 71 7.84 1.25 3.61
N ASP A 72 8.85 0.53 3.12
CA ASP A 72 9.85 -0.11 3.98
C ASP A 72 11.00 0.88 4.22
N ALA A 73 11.62 0.83 5.40
CA ALA A 73 12.66 1.78 5.80
C ALA A 73 14.07 1.33 5.37
N HIS A 74 14.20 0.51 4.31
CA HIS A 74 15.44 -0.24 4.11
C HIS A 74 16.30 0.19 2.90
N PRO A 75 17.63 0.40 3.07
CA PRO A 75 18.56 0.68 1.98
C PRO A 75 18.98 -0.45 1.01
N LEU A 76 18.62 -1.73 1.21
CA LEU A 76 19.10 -2.79 0.30
C LEU A 76 18.32 -2.88 -1.01
N LYS A 77 19.07 -2.72 -2.10
CA LYS A 77 18.72 -3.14 -3.46
C LYS A 77 18.28 -4.61 -3.45
N PRO A 78 17.04 -4.96 -3.84
CA PRO A 78 16.71 -6.33 -4.15
C PRO A 78 17.57 -6.75 -5.36
N ARG A 79 18.30 -7.88 -5.27
CA ARG A 79 18.80 -8.54 -6.48
C ARG A 79 17.57 -8.85 -7.34
N PRO A 80 17.53 -8.46 -8.62
CA PRO A 80 16.42 -8.79 -9.49
C PRO A 80 16.32 -10.31 -9.55
N LEU A 81 15.27 -10.86 -8.92
CA LEU A 81 14.83 -12.21 -9.23
C LEU A 81 14.42 -12.23 -10.71
N PRO A 82 14.63 -13.34 -11.43
CA PRO A 82 14.30 -13.43 -12.85
C PRO A 82 12.85 -12.99 -13.06
N ALA A 83 12.64 -12.11 -14.03
CA ALA A 83 11.36 -11.47 -14.31
C ALA A 83 10.25 -12.51 -14.52
N ALA A 84 9.52 -12.81 -13.45
CA ALA A 84 8.23 -13.47 -13.51
C ALA A 84 7.18 -12.40 -13.21
N HIS A 85 6.80 -11.69 -14.28
CA HIS A 85 5.77 -10.66 -14.34
C HIS A 85 6.13 -9.33 -13.66
N ALA A 86 5.78 -8.22 -14.31
CA ALA A 86 6.35 -6.88 -14.11
C ALA A 86 6.24 -6.31 -12.68
N LEU A 87 5.47 -6.94 -11.78
CA LEU A 87 5.26 -6.53 -10.40
C LEU A 87 5.33 -7.80 -9.54
N GLY A 88 6.51 -8.08 -8.99
CA GLY A 88 6.85 -9.37 -8.38
C GLY A 88 5.85 -9.88 -7.33
N GLY A 89 5.47 -11.16 -7.48
CA GLY A 89 4.64 -11.90 -6.52
C GLY A 89 3.13 -11.78 -6.74
N ARG A 90 2.36 -12.78 -6.25
CA ARG A 90 0.89 -12.82 -6.38
C ARG A 90 0.19 -11.65 -5.68
N GLY A 91 0.78 -11.12 -4.60
CA GLY A 91 0.19 -10.01 -3.84
C GLY A 91 0.19 -8.69 -4.62
N LEU A 92 1.24 -8.39 -5.39
CA LEU A 92 1.26 -7.18 -6.22
C LEU A 92 0.32 -7.31 -7.43
N PHE A 93 0.17 -8.50 -8.01
CA PHE A 93 -0.83 -8.75 -9.05
C PHE A 93 -2.26 -8.48 -8.54
N LEU A 94 -2.59 -8.90 -7.31
CA LEU A 94 -3.89 -8.60 -6.71
C LEU A 94 -4.08 -7.09 -6.50
N VAL A 95 -3.05 -6.39 -6.04
CA VAL A 95 -3.07 -4.94 -5.90
C VAL A 95 -3.32 -4.25 -7.25
N ASP A 96 -2.61 -4.63 -8.31
CA ASP A 96 -2.80 -4.04 -9.64
C ASP A 96 -4.21 -4.30 -10.19
N ALA A 97 -4.75 -5.50 -9.98
CA ALA A 97 -6.10 -5.85 -10.40
C ALA A 97 -7.15 -4.98 -9.68
N LEU A 98 -7.05 -4.86 -8.36
CA LEU A 98 -7.96 -4.03 -7.55
C LEU A 98 -7.88 -2.56 -7.92
N VAL A 99 -6.67 -2.04 -8.13
CA VAL A 99 -6.46 -0.65 -8.54
C VAL A 99 -7.02 -0.40 -9.93
N GLY A 100 -6.83 -1.34 -10.86
CA GLY A 100 -7.40 -1.27 -12.21
C GLY A 100 -8.93 -1.28 -12.23
N GLU A 101 -9.57 -2.10 -11.37
CA GLU A 101 -11.03 -2.20 -11.27
C GLU A 101 -11.69 -0.87 -10.89
N VAL A 102 -11.03 -0.09 -10.03
CA VAL A 102 -11.53 1.21 -9.57
C VAL A 102 -10.95 2.40 -10.33
N GLY A 103 -10.19 2.17 -11.41
CA GLY A 103 -9.60 3.24 -12.22
C GLY A 103 -8.48 4.03 -11.52
N GLY A 104 -7.83 3.43 -10.53
CA GLY A 104 -6.71 4.03 -9.81
C GLY A 104 -5.36 3.91 -10.53
N ARG A 105 -4.30 4.31 -9.85
CA ARG A 105 -2.91 4.26 -10.34
C ARG A 105 -1.98 3.68 -9.29
N VAL A 106 -0.94 2.99 -9.74
CA VAL A 106 0.14 2.46 -8.91
C VAL A 106 1.46 3.06 -9.36
N GLU A 107 2.22 3.59 -8.42
CA GLU A 107 3.57 4.11 -8.64
C GLU A 107 4.56 3.51 -7.65
N VAL A 108 5.73 3.13 -8.15
CA VAL A 108 6.83 2.63 -7.32
C VAL A 108 7.88 3.72 -7.22
N VAL A 109 7.89 4.41 -6.08
CA VAL A 109 8.88 5.45 -5.78
C VAL A 109 10.05 4.81 -5.04
N ARG A 110 11.25 4.95 -5.61
CA ARG A 110 12.49 4.53 -4.97
C ARG A 110 13.17 5.76 -4.39
N ASP A 111 13.53 5.70 -3.13
CA ASP A 111 14.36 6.73 -2.52
C ASP A 111 15.82 6.45 -2.88
N ALA A 112 16.41 7.32 -3.71
CA ALA A 112 17.80 7.18 -4.15
C ALA A 112 18.81 7.44 -3.02
N VAL A 113 18.42 8.14 -1.96
CA VAL A 113 19.27 8.54 -0.83
C VAL A 113 19.24 7.47 0.27
N THR A 114 18.03 7.00 0.63
CA THR A 114 17.86 6.00 1.69
C THR A 114 17.78 4.57 1.18
N GLY A 115 17.68 4.36 -0.13
CA GLY A 115 17.52 3.06 -0.78
C GLY A 115 16.15 2.38 -0.55
N GLY A 116 15.26 3.02 0.21
CA GLY A 116 13.91 2.53 0.52
C GLY A 116 12.99 2.48 -0.70
N LYS A 117 12.00 1.59 -0.64
CA LYS A 117 10.94 1.49 -1.64
C LYS A 117 9.62 1.92 -1.03
N ARG A 118 8.93 2.84 -1.72
CA ARG A 118 7.56 3.24 -1.44
C ARG A 118 6.68 2.82 -2.60
N ILE A 119 5.61 2.09 -2.30
CA ILE A 119 4.53 1.84 -3.25
C ILE A 119 3.44 2.85 -2.93
N VAL A 120 3.12 3.71 -3.91
CA VAL A 120 2.09 4.74 -3.82
C VAL A 120 0.94 4.33 -4.71
N ILE A 121 -0.27 4.41 -4.18
CA ILE A 121 -1.50 4.05 -4.89
C ILE A 121 -2.47 5.20 -4.76
N SER A 122 -3.02 5.62 -5.89
CA SER A 122 -4.03 6.66 -5.98
C SER A 122 -5.34 6.02 -6.40
N LEU A 123 -6.36 6.13 -5.56
CA LEU A 123 -7.71 5.63 -5.83
C LEU A 123 -8.65 6.83 -5.99
N PRO A 124 -9.41 6.93 -7.08
CA PRO A 124 -10.44 7.97 -7.18
C PRO A 124 -11.44 7.75 -6.05
N SER A 125 -11.63 8.74 -5.19
CA SER A 125 -12.75 8.71 -4.26
C SER A 125 -13.97 9.14 -5.06
N ALA A 126 -14.88 8.20 -5.31
CA ALA A 126 -16.24 8.59 -5.59
C ALA A 126 -16.76 9.25 -4.30
N LEU A 127 -16.60 10.57 -4.20
CA LEU A 127 -17.38 11.37 -3.28
C LEU A 127 -18.83 10.97 -3.49
N VAL A 128 -19.47 10.50 -2.41
CA VAL A 128 -20.92 10.28 -2.40
C VAL A 128 -21.53 11.62 -2.82
N PRO A 129 -22.33 11.70 -3.89
CA PRO A 129 -23.02 12.93 -4.21
C PRO A 129 -23.92 13.28 -3.01
N ALA A 130 -23.78 14.52 -2.53
CA ALA A 130 -24.59 15.08 -1.46
C ALA A 130 -26.09 15.10 -1.81
#